data_AF-A0A2E1Q5J5-F1
#
_entry.id   AF-A0A2E1Q5J5-F1
#
_cell.length_a   1.000
_cell.length_b   1.000
_cell.length_c   1.000
_cell.angle_alpha   90.00
_cell.angle_beta   90.00
_cell.angle_gamma   90.00
#
_symmetry.space_group_name_H-M   'P 1'
#
loop_
_entity.id
_entity.type
_entity.pdbx_description
1 polymer ?
#
loop_
_entity_poly.entity_id
_entity_poly.type
_entity_poly.pdbx_seq_one_letter_code
_entity_poly.pdbx_strand_id
1 'polypeptide(L)'
;MSRLASLKIKAKLLQKAKLKSGKPIALKEAYVILAKSAGYESWREMKNNIEQYALFRPSGASLPYWNNWYSTYEEAKSHQKEGTDFLLPHEQHFFLCGKDHIEALGIPPEDSDLKKVGTDWHFPKDKVAFERLKEKIKRHLAKAQS
;
A
#
# COMPACT_ATOMS: atom_id res chain seq x y z
N MET A 1 -8.20 12.66 -3.29
CA MET A 1 -7.42 12.37 -4.53
C MET A 1 -6.51 11.18 -4.25
N SER A 2 -6.48 10.17 -5.12
CA SER A 2 -5.59 9.00 -4.93
C SER A 2 -4.13 9.37 -5.23
N ARG A 3 -3.17 8.77 -4.50
CA ARG A 3 -1.73 9.03 -4.67
C ARG A 3 -1.24 8.74 -6.10
N LEU A 4 -1.81 7.73 -6.76
CA LEU A 4 -1.53 7.43 -8.16
C LEU A 4 -1.94 8.58 -9.09
N ALA A 5 -3.07 9.26 -8.83
CA ALA A 5 -3.48 10.43 -9.60
C ALA A 5 -2.49 11.59 -9.41
N SER A 6 -2.04 11.84 -8.18
CA SER A 6 -1.02 12.85 -7.89
C SER A 6 0.31 12.58 -8.59
N LEU A 7 0.74 11.32 -8.68
CA LEU A 7 1.97 10.93 -9.39
C LEU A 7 1.86 11.14 -10.91
N LYS A 8 0.71 10.84 -11.51
CA LYS A 8 0.45 11.14 -12.93
C LYS A 8 0.53 12.64 -13.22
N ILE A 9 0.03 13.47 -12.30
CA ILE A 9 0.16 14.94 -12.41
C ILE A 9 1.63 15.35 -12.32
N LYS A 10 2.37 14.84 -11.33
CA LYS A 10 3.83 15.11 -11.18
C LYS A 10 4.61 14.71 -12.43
N ALA A 11 4.31 13.57 -13.06
CA ALA A 11 4.97 13.13 -14.28
C ALA A 11 4.77 14.13 -15.43
N LYS A 12 3.54 14.63 -15.61
CA LYS A 12 3.24 15.67 -16.61
C LYS A 12 3.96 16.99 -16.32
N LEU A 13 4.04 17.39 -15.05
CA LEU A 13 4.76 18.60 -14.65
C LEU A 13 6.27 18.47 -14.92
N LEU A 14 6.85 17.32 -14.60
CA LEU A 14 8.26 17.02 -14.87
C LEU A 14 8.56 17.07 -16.38
N GLN A 15 7.69 16.49 -17.21
CA GLN A 15 7.81 16.55 -18.66
C GLN A 15 7.82 18.01 -19.17
N LYS A 16 6.87 18.83 -18.70
CA LYS A 16 6.80 20.26 -19.08
C LYS A 16 8.03 21.04 -18.62
N ALA A 17 8.53 20.78 -17.41
CA ALA A 17 9.72 21.43 -16.89
C ALA A 17 10.96 21.13 -17.74
N LYS A 18 11.12 19.87 -18.18
CA LYS A 18 12.24 19.42 -19.03
C LYS A 18 12.17 19.96 -20.46
N LEU A 19 10.95 20.08 -21.01
CA LEU A 19 10.71 20.79 -22.27
C LEU A 19 11.17 22.26 -22.17
N LYS A 20 10.80 22.95 -21.08
CA LYS A 20 11.22 24.35 -20.85
C LYS A 20 12.73 24.50 -20.66
N SER A 21 13.42 23.49 -20.12
CA SER A 21 14.88 23.49 -19.96
C SER A 21 15.65 23.05 -21.22
N GLY A 22 15.00 22.91 -22.38
CA GLY A 22 15.63 22.55 -23.65
C GLY A 22 16.06 21.09 -23.79
N LYS A 23 15.61 20.20 -22.87
CA LYS A 23 15.88 18.75 -22.93
C LYS A 23 14.54 18.01 -22.87
N PRO A 24 13.77 17.98 -23.97
CA PRO A 24 12.48 17.33 -23.97
C PRO A 24 12.65 15.84 -23.63
N ILE A 25 11.85 15.37 -22.68
CA ILE A 25 11.78 13.95 -22.32
C ILE A 25 10.43 13.38 -22.69
N ALA A 26 10.39 12.10 -23.01
CA ALA A 26 9.12 11.40 -23.20
C ALA A 26 8.39 11.25 -21.85
N LEU A 27 7.06 11.19 -21.87
CA LEU A 27 6.28 10.97 -20.64
C LEU A 27 6.66 9.65 -19.95
N LYS A 28 7.03 8.62 -20.73
CA LYS A 28 7.53 7.34 -20.22
C LYS A 28 8.81 7.53 -19.39
N GLU A 29 9.72 8.39 -19.83
CA GLU A 29 10.97 8.70 -19.11
C GLU A 29 10.69 9.46 -17.81
N ALA A 30 9.72 10.39 -17.82
CA ALA A 30 9.29 11.07 -16.60
C ALA A 30 8.80 10.09 -15.52
N TYR A 31 8.06 9.04 -15.91
CA TYR A 31 7.64 7.98 -14.99
C TYR A 31 8.83 7.15 -14.48
N VAL A 32 9.81 6.83 -15.33
CA VAL A 32 11.02 6.10 -14.92
C VAL A 32 11.84 6.93 -13.93
N ILE A 33 12.01 8.24 -14.16
CA ILE A 33 12.71 9.14 -13.24
C ILE A 33 12.00 9.17 -11.89
N LEU A 34 10.67 9.29 -11.87
CA LEU A 34 9.88 9.29 -10.64
C LEU A 34 10.01 7.97 -9.88
N ALA A 35 9.90 6.83 -10.58
CA ALA A 35 10.05 5.50 -9.97
C ALA A 35 11.43 5.34 -9.32
N LYS A 36 12.51 5.65 -10.06
CA LYS A 36 13.88 5.57 -9.54
C LYS A 36 14.12 6.52 -8.38
N SER A 37 13.59 7.74 -8.43
CA SER A 37 13.72 8.70 -7.33
C SER A 37 13.00 8.25 -6.05
N ALA A 38 12.00 7.39 -6.20
CA ALA A 38 11.28 6.77 -5.10
C ALA A 38 11.86 5.40 -4.70
N GLY A 39 13.00 4.99 -5.27
CA GLY A 39 13.66 3.72 -4.95
C GLY A 39 13.11 2.48 -5.67
N TYR A 40 12.25 2.64 -6.69
CA TYR A 40 11.72 1.54 -7.49
C TYR A 40 12.48 1.38 -8.81
N GLU A 41 12.59 0.15 -9.32
CA GLU A 41 13.26 -0.10 -10.60
C GLU A 41 12.42 0.36 -11.78
N SER A 42 11.09 0.24 -11.65
CA SER A 42 10.16 0.57 -12.73
C SER A 42 8.86 1.23 -12.24
N TRP A 43 8.23 1.98 -13.14
CA TRP A 43 6.89 2.53 -12.90
C TRP A 43 5.83 1.46 -12.69
N ARG A 44 5.96 0.29 -13.36
CA ARG A 44 5.02 -0.82 -13.20
C ARG A 44 5.08 -1.36 -11.77
N GLU A 45 6.29 -1.57 -11.26
CA GLU A 45 6.53 -2.01 -9.89
C GLU A 45 5.99 -1.00 -8.88
N MET A 46 6.36 0.27 -9.02
CA MET A 46 5.85 1.36 -8.17
C MET A 46 4.32 1.41 -8.18
N LYS A 47 3.71 1.31 -9.36
CA LYS A 47 2.25 1.33 -9.50
C LYS A 47 1.60 0.13 -8.80
N ASN A 48 2.08 -1.09 -9.04
CA ASN A 48 1.55 -2.30 -8.39
C ASN A 48 1.67 -2.20 -6.87
N ASN A 49 2.81 -1.73 -6.39
CA ASN A 49 3.09 -1.56 -4.98
C ASN A 49 2.13 -0.54 -4.32
N ILE A 50 1.94 0.63 -4.95
CA ILE A 50 0.97 1.63 -4.50
C ILE A 50 -0.45 1.09 -4.52
N GLU A 51 -0.86 0.40 -5.59
CA GLU A 51 -2.22 -0.16 -5.70
C GLU A 51 -2.46 -1.25 -4.65
N GLN A 52 -1.45 -2.09 -4.38
CA GLN A 52 -1.52 -3.12 -3.34
C GLN A 52 -1.64 -2.51 -1.94
N TYR A 53 -0.83 -1.51 -1.59
CA TYR A 53 -0.86 -0.91 -0.26
C TYR A 53 -2.04 0.05 -0.04
N ALA A 54 -2.55 0.64 -1.11
CA ALA A 54 -3.80 1.39 -1.05
C ALA A 54 -4.99 0.53 -0.60
N LEU A 55 -4.91 -0.81 -0.72
CA LEU A 55 -5.94 -1.71 -0.17
C LEU A 55 -5.92 -1.73 1.36
N PHE A 56 -4.73 -1.71 1.95
CA PHE A 56 -4.54 -1.83 3.40
C PHE A 56 -4.76 -0.51 4.13
N ARG A 57 -4.62 0.60 3.41
CA ARG A 57 -4.90 1.95 3.90
C ARG A 57 -5.54 2.81 2.80
N PRO A 58 -6.84 2.66 2.53
CA PRO A 58 -7.52 3.42 1.49
C PRO A 58 -7.50 4.94 1.80
N SER A 59 -7.08 5.74 0.82
CA SER A 59 -6.99 7.20 0.97
C SER A 59 -8.40 7.80 1.11
N GLY A 60 -8.68 8.43 2.24
CA GLY A 60 -9.99 9.06 2.52
C GLY A 60 -10.84 8.31 3.54
N ALA A 61 -10.50 7.05 3.85
CA ALA A 61 -10.96 6.43 5.09
C ALA A 61 -10.07 6.98 6.20
N SER A 62 -10.57 8.00 6.91
CA SER A 62 -10.06 8.36 8.24
C SER A 62 -10.40 7.19 9.17
N LEU A 63 -9.72 6.07 9.01
CA LEU A 63 -9.79 4.96 9.95
C LEU A 63 -9.22 5.53 11.26
N PRO A 64 -10.05 5.74 12.30
CA PRO A 64 -9.66 6.47 13.51
C PRO A 64 -8.71 5.64 14.41
N TYR A 65 -8.11 4.59 13.86
CA TYR A 65 -7.34 3.60 14.60
C TYR A 65 -5.90 4.02 14.72
N TRP A 66 -5.36 3.78 15.92
CA TRP A 66 -3.96 4.02 16.23
C TRP A 66 -3.08 3.10 15.40
N ASN A 67 -2.18 3.69 14.61
CA ASN A 67 -1.21 2.98 13.79
C ASN A 67 0.19 3.41 14.21
N ASN A 68 1.03 2.45 14.62
CA ASN A 68 2.45 2.72 14.90
C ASN A 68 3.24 2.54 13.60
N TRP A 69 4.01 3.56 13.21
CA TRP A 69 4.76 3.57 11.95
C TRP A 69 6.24 3.30 12.19
N TYR A 70 6.82 2.49 11.31
CA TYR A 70 8.22 2.07 11.37
C TYR A 70 8.84 2.16 9.99
N SER A 71 10.12 2.52 9.96
CA SER A 71 10.89 2.65 8.72
C SER A 71 11.48 1.32 8.25
N THR A 72 11.59 0.33 9.14
CA THR A 72 12.17 -0.98 8.84
C THR A 72 11.27 -2.12 9.31
N TYR A 73 11.37 -3.26 8.63
CA TYR A 73 10.62 -4.47 9.00
C TYR A 73 11.05 -4.98 10.38
N GLU A 74 12.36 -5.02 10.64
CA GLU A 74 12.93 -5.55 11.89
C GLU A 74 12.43 -4.78 13.11
N GLU A 75 12.36 -3.45 13.00
CA GLU A 75 11.81 -2.57 14.04
C GLU A 75 10.30 -2.79 14.21
N ALA A 76 9.54 -2.84 13.12
CA ALA A 76 8.11 -3.12 13.21
C ALA A 76 7.81 -4.49 13.84
N LYS A 77 8.62 -5.50 13.49
CA LYS A 77 8.47 -6.86 13.99
C LYS A 77 8.85 -6.98 15.46
N SER A 78 9.88 -6.27 15.93
CA SER A 78 10.29 -6.28 17.34
C SER A 78 9.24 -5.65 18.26
N HIS A 79 8.48 -4.68 17.75
CA HIS A 79 7.37 -4.05 18.46
C HIS A 79 6.02 -4.76 18.31
N GLN A 80 5.93 -5.77 17.42
CA GLN A 80 4.69 -6.51 17.20
C GLN A 80 4.36 -7.41 18.39
N LYS A 81 3.15 -7.27 18.94
CA LYS A 81 2.59 -8.28 19.85
C LYS A 81 1.83 -9.33 19.05
N GLU A 82 2.42 -10.51 18.89
CA GLU A 82 1.78 -11.60 18.15
C GLU A 82 0.42 -11.95 18.76
N GLY A 83 -0.60 -12.09 17.90
CA GLY A 83 -1.98 -12.39 18.31
C GLY A 83 -2.87 -11.16 18.57
N THR A 84 -2.30 -9.97 18.78
CA THR A 84 -3.07 -8.72 18.92
C THR A 84 -2.82 -7.76 17.76
N ASP A 85 -1.58 -7.65 17.31
CA ASP A 85 -1.14 -6.64 16.36
C ASP A 85 -0.88 -7.22 14.99
N PHE A 86 -1.39 -6.55 13.96
CA PHE A 86 -1.15 -6.88 12.57
C PHE A 86 -0.07 -5.97 11.99
N LEU A 87 0.95 -6.58 11.39
CA LEU A 87 2.04 -5.90 10.69
C LEU A 87 1.69 -5.82 9.21
N LEU A 88 1.37 -4.60 8.76
CA LEU A 88 0.98 -4.31 7.39
C LEU A 88 2.10 -3.50 6.70
N PRO A 89 2.58 -3.96 5.54
CA PRO A 89 3.50 -3.15 4.72
C PRO A 89 2.77 -1.97 4.08
N HIS A 90 3.46 -0.83 3.98
CA HIS A 90 2.97 0.39 3.33
C HIS A 90 4.10 1.14 2.60
N GLU A 91 4.20 0.90 1.31
CA GLU A 91 5.26 1.39 0.42
C GLU A 91 6.64 0.98 0.92
N GLN A 92 7.39 1.94 1.46
CA GLN A 92 8.72 1.74 2.04
C GLN A 92 8.70 1.71 3.58
N HIS A 93 7.51 1.67 4.18
CA HIS A 93 7.32 1.66 5.63
C HIS A 93 6.49 0.46 6.03
N PHE A 94 6.41 0.24 7.34
CA PHE A 94 5.57 -0.77 7.96
C PHE A 94 4.74 -0.09 9.04
N PHE A 95 3.53 -0.58 9.25
CA PHE A 95 2.74 -0.13 10.38
C PHE A 95 2.09 -1.29 11.12
N LEU A 96 1.98 -1.13 12.44
CA LEU A 96 1.23 -2.02 13.30
C LEU A 96 -0.17 -1.46 13.53
N CYS A 97 -1.19 -2.29 13.36
CA CYS A 97 -2.58 -1.95 13.62
C CYS A 97 -3.30 -3.04 14.43
N GLY A 98 -4.37 -2.67 15.13
CA GLY A 98 -5.22 -3.61 15.85
C GLY A 98 -6.24 -4.33 14.96
N LYS A 99 -7.01 -5.24 15.57
CA LYS A 99 -8.10 -5.99 14.91
C LYS A 99 -9.16 -5.08 14.29
N ASP A 100 -9.51 -3.98 14.96
CA ASP A 100 -10.51 -3.03 14.47
C ASP A 100 -10.15 -2.46 13.08
N HIS A 101 -8.86 -2.28 12.80
CA HIS A 101 -8.40 -1.85 11.47
C HIS A 101 -8.66 -2.92 10.42
N ILE A 102 -8.43 -4.19 10.75
CA ILE A 102 -8.67 -5.33 9.85
C ILE A 102 -10.17 -5.51 9.59
N GLU A 103 -11.00 -5.35 10.63
CA GLU A 103 -12.46 -5.37 10.50
C GLU A 103 -12.98 -4.25 9.61
N ALA A 104 -12.42 -3.05 9.75
CA ALA A 104 -12.77 -1.90 8.91
C ALA A 104 -12.34 -2.07 7.43
N LEU A 105 -11.40 -2.98 7.14
CA LEU A 105 -11.11 -3.42 5.76
C LEU A 105 -12.13 -4.44 5.23
N GLY A 106 -13.16 -4.77 6.03
CA GLY A 106 -14.23 -5.71 5.70
C GLY A 106 -13.87 -7.17 5.95
N ILE A 107 -12.84 -7.45 6.75
CA ILE A 107 -12.40 -8.81 7.06
C ILE A 107 -12.78 -9.16 8.51
N PRO A 108 -13.72 -10.10 8.73
CA PRO A 108 -14.11 -10.48 10.07
C PRO A 108 -12.99 -11.26 10.79
N PRO A 109 -12.88 -11.20 12.12
CA PRO A 109 -11.84 -11.92 12.88
C PRO A 109 -11.88 -13.44 12.67
N GLU A 110 -13.06 -13.96 12.37
CA GLU A 110 -13.30 -15.39 12.15
C GLU A 110 -12.94 -15.87 10.76
N ASP A 111 -12.53 -14.98 9.85
CA ASP A 111 -12.22 -15.32 8.47
C ASP A 111 -11.12 -16.39 8.39
N SER A 112 -11.43 -17.50 7.72
CA SER A 112 -10.49 -18.61 7.59
C SER A 112 -9.22 -18.26 6.83
N ASP A 113 -9.28 -17.33 5.87
CA ASP A 113 -8.09 -16.83 5.18
C ASP A 113 -7.26 -15.94 6.11
N LEU A 114 -7.89 -15.11 6.96
CA LEU A 114 -7.18 -14.30 7.96
C LEU A 114 -6.37 -15.18 8.92
N LYS A 115 -6.99 -16.25 9.43
CA LYS A 115 -6.32 -17.22 10.33
C LYS A 115 -5.14 -17.93 9.63
N LYS A 116 -5.24 -18.23 8.34
CA LYS A 116 -4.18 -18.86 7.54
C LYS A 116 -3.04 -17.89 7.19
N VAL A 117 -3.36 -16.63 6.89
CA VAL A 117 -2.38 -15.59 6.58
C VAL A 117 -1.55 -15.25 7.82
N GLY A 118 -2.21 -15.14 8.97
CA GLY A 118 -1.61 -14.69 10.21
C GLY A 118 -1.57 -13.16 10.33
N THR A 119 -0.77 -12.68 11.28
CA THR A 119 -0.67 -11.25 11.62
C THR A 119 0.48 -10.52 10.92
N ASP A 120 1.38 -11.23 10.24
CA ASP A 120 2.45 -10.63 9.43
C ASP A 120 2.05 -10.68 7.96
N TRP A 121 1.61 -9.55 7.41
CA TRP A 121 1.17 -9.45 6.02
C TRP A 121 2.32 -9.09 5.08
N HIS A 122 3.52 -8.80 5.62
CA HIS A 122 4.73 -8.70 4.83
C HIS A 122 5.24 -10.09 4.45
N PHE A 123 5.21 -11.03 5.42
CA PHE A 123 5.51 -12.44 5.21
C PHE A 123 4.31 -13.33 5.59
N PRO A 124 3.26 -13.39 4.73
CA PRO A 124 2.07 -14.18 5.02
C PRO A 124 2.41 -15.68 5.05
N LYS A 125 1.87 -16.39 6.03
CA LYS A 125 2.08 -17.84 6.18
C LYS A 125 1.47 -18.65 5.02
N ASP A 126 0.36 -18.16 4.46
CA ASP A 126 -0.31 -18.73 3.28
C ASP A 126 -0.54 -17.64 2.23
N LYS A 127 0.26 -17.67 1.16
CA LYS A 127 0.18 -16.70 0.05
C LYS A 127 -1.12 -16.80 -0.73
N VAL A 128 -1.70 -18.01 -0.87
CA VAL A 128 -2.94 -18.21 -1.63
C VAL A 128 -4.12 -17.65 -0.85
N ALA A 129 -4.16 -17.89 0.47
CA ALA A 129 -5.12 -17.24 1.36
C ALA A 129 -4.98 -15.72 1.35
N PHE A 130 -3.75 -15.21 1.30
CA PHE A 130 -3.50 -13.76 1.24
C PHE A 130 -4.04 -13.12 -0.04
N GLU A 131 -3.88 -13.75 -1.20
CA GLU A 131 -4.49 -13.26 -2.44
C GLU A 131 -6.02 -13.21 -2.34
N ARG A 132 -6.66 -14.27 -1.82
CA ARG A 132 -8.12 -14.28 -1.59
C ARG A 132 -8.55 -13.17 -0.63
N LEU A 133 -7.78 -12.92 0.42
CA LEU A 133 -8.03 -11.87 1.40
C LEU A 133 -7.95 -10.47 0.76
N LYS A 134 -6.94 -10.21 -0.08
CA LYS A 134 -6.85 -8.96 -0.85
C LYS A 134 -8.05 -8.74 -1.76
N GLU A 135 -8.55 -9.79 -2.42
CA GLU A 135 -9.76 -9.69 -3.26
C GLU A 135 -11.02 -9.39 -2.44
N LYS A 136 -11.15 -9.94 -1.22
CA LYS A 136 -12.23 -9.59 -0.29
C LYS A 136 -12.19 -8.10 0.08
N ILE A 137 -11.01 -7.58 0.46
CA ILE A 137 -10.81 -6.16 0.78
C ILE A 137 -11.19 -5.29 -0.42
N LYS A 138 -10.71 -5.59 -1.62
CA LYS A 138 -11.05 -4.84 -2.85
C LYS A 138 -12.55 -4.73 -3.05
N ARG A 139 -13.29 -5.85 -2.90
CA ARG A 139 -14.75 -5.87 -3.05
C ARG A 139 -15.45 -5.04 -1.97
N HIS A 140 -14.97 -5.09 -0.73
CA HIS A 140 -15.51 -4.28 0.35
C HIS A 140 -15.32 -2.78 0.08
N LEU A 141 -14.10 -2.36 -0.30
CA LEU A 141 -13.79 -0.97 -0.60
C LEU A 141 -14.53 -0.43 -1.83
N ALA A 142 -14.82 -1.27 -2.83
CA ALA A 142 -15.62 -0.89 -3.98
C ALA A 142 -17.08 -0.58 -3.60
N LYS A 143 -17.67 -1.36 -2.67
CA LYS A 143 -19.03 -1.13 -2.17
C LYS A 143 -19.14 0.12 -1.28
N ALA A 144 -18.09 0.44 -0.53
CA ALA A 144 -18.08 1.64 0.34
C ALA A 144 -18.01 2.96 -0.46
N GLN A 145 -17.73 2.90 -1.76
CA GLN A 145 -17.61 4.07 -2.65
C GLN A 145 -18.81 4.23 -3.62
N SER A 146 -19.76 3.29 -3.60
CA SER A 146 -21.01 3.33 -4.38
C SER A 146 -22.18 3.80 -3.54
#